data_AF-A0A7C5FH32-F1
#
_entry.id   AF-A0A7C5FH32-F1
#
_cell.length_a   1.000
_cell.length_b   1.000
_cell.length_c   1.000
_cell.angle_alpha   90.00
_cell.angle_beta   90.00
_cell.angle_gamma   90.00
#
_symmetry.space_group_name_H-M   'P 1'
#
loop_
_entity.id
_entity.type
_entity.pdbx_description
1 polymer ?
#
loop_
_entity_poly.entity_id
_entity_poly.type
_entity_poly.pdbx_seq_one_letter_code
_entity_poly.pdbx_strand_id
1 'polypeptide(L)'
;MKKGLVVLVFFFFIFGVFQKVLAVDCSTQRCASCDPCGYCLGGEVPESWSACRSCLFPGLTAFSAQSNKTLEIHPVLNSPPTPYPGRMYTMIGCVSTNFSSLEGGGATSFTKTILNLVFSTAGGIAFLYLIYGSFLILTSQSNPEKLDRGKRWFTEQLLV
;
A
#
# COMPACT_ATOMS: atom_id res chain seq x y z
N MET A 1 -47.61 21.17 -18.16
CA MET A 1 -46.46 20.76 -17.30
C MET A 1 -46.35 19.24 -17.06
N LYS A 2 -47.42 18.44 -17.08
CA LYS A 2 -47.35 16.98 -16.81
C LYS A 2 -46.62 16.13 -17.88
N LYS A 3 -46.67 16.51 -19.16
CA LYS A 3 -46.04 15.73 -20.25
C LYS A 3 -44.49 15.77 -20.21
N GLY A 4 -43.89 16.87 -19.74
CA GLY A 4 -42.44 16.99 -19.61
C GLY A 4 -41.85 16.16 -18.47
N LEU A 5 -42.59 16.01 -17.37
CA LEU A 5 -42.15 15.22 -16.22
C LEU A 5 -42.10 13.72 -16.51
N VAL A 6 -43.03 13.21 -17.33
CA VAL A 6 -43.05 11.79 -17.75
C VAL A 6 -41.85 11.45 -18.64
N VAL A 7 -41.48 12.35 -19.56
CA VAL A 7 -40.32 12.14 -20.45
C VAL A 7 -39.02 12.14 -19.66
N LEU A 8 -38.89 13.02 -18.65
CA LEU A 8 -37.70 13.10 -17.81
C LEU A 8 -37.51 11.84 -16.93
N VAL A 9 -38.60 11.32 -16.37
CA VAL A 9 -38.58 10.07 -15.58
C VAL A 9 -38.23 8.87 -16.47
N PHE A 10 -38.79 8.80 -17.68
CA PHE A 10 -38.50 7.72 -18.63
C PHE A 10 -37.03 7.74 -19.09
N PHE A 11 -36.46 8.92 -19.32
CA PHE A 11 -35.04 9.08 -19.67
C PHE A 11 -34.12 8.69 -18.51
N PHE A 12 -34.47 9.05 -17.27
CA PHE A 12 -33.73 8.63 -16.07
C PHE A 12 -33.80 7.11 -15.85
N PHE A 13 -34.94 6.48 -16.17
CA PHE A 13 -35.12 5.03 -16.06
C PHE A 13 -34.28 4.28 -17.10
N ILE A 14 -34.25 4.75 -18.35
CA ILE A 14 -33.41 4.16 -19.41
C ILE A 14 -31.91 4.35 -19.10
N PHE A 15 -31.50 5.54 -18.65
CA PHE A 15 -30.11 5.81 -18.28
C PHE A 15 -29.66 5.01 -17.04
N GLY A 16 -30.55 4.82 -16.05
CA GLY A 16 -30.27 4.03 -14.84
C GLY A 16 -30.18 2.52 -15.09
N VAL A 17 -30.90 1.99 -16.09
CA VAL A 17 -30.82 0.57 -16.47
C VAL A 17 -29.58 0.28 -17.33
N PHE A 18 -29.16 1.22 -18.18
CA PHE A 18 -28.00 1.04 -19.06
C PHE A 18 -26.66 0.93 -18.30
N GLN A 19 -26.54 1.56 -17.13
CA GLN A 19 -25.32 1.49 -16.29
C GLN A 19 -25.08 0.09 -15.67
N LYS A 20 -26.06 -0.83 -15.69
CA LYS A 20 -25.91 -2.15 -15.06
C LYS A 20 -25.33 -3.25 -15.97
N VAL A 21 -24.96 -2.94 -17.21
CA VAL A 21 -24.56 -3.94 -18.22
C VAL A 21 -23.06 -3.86 -18.52
N LEU A 22 -22.20 -4.22 -17.55
CA LEU A 22 -20.75 -4.46 -17.79
C LEU A 22 -20.11 -5.38 -16.74
N ALA A 23 -20.90 -6.23 -16.08
CA ALA A 23 -20.36 -7.35 -15.33
C ALA A 23 -19.77 -8.36 -16.33
N VAL A 24 -18.52 -8.78 -16.12
CA VAL A 24 -17.89 -9.81 -16.96
C VAL A 24 -18.43 -11.15 -16.52
N ASP A 25 -19.14 -11.81 -17.44
CA ASP A 25 -19.62 -13.16 -17.23
C ASP A 25 -18.53 -14.15 -17.67
N CYS A 26 -17.77 -14.65 -16.69
CA CYS A 26 -16.67 -15.62 -16.88
C CYS A 26 -17.15 -16.99 -17.39
N SER A 27 -18.46 -17.17 -17.62
CA SER A 27 -19.01 -18.31 -18.36
C SER A 27 -18.74 -18.21 -19.86
N THR A 28 -18.71 -16.99 -20.41
CA THR A 28 -18.52 -16.75 -21.85
C THR A 28 -17.14 -16.19 -22.19
N GLN A 29 -16.51 -15.48 -21.25
CA GLN A 29 -15.21 -14.87 -21.42
C GLN A 29 -14.13 -15.62 -20.62
N ARG A 30 -12.95 -15.79 -21.21
CA ARG A 30 -11.82 -16.45 -20.53
C ARG A 30 -11.38 -15.59 -19.33
N CYS A 31 -11.38 -16.17 -18.15
CA CYS A 31 -10.93 -15.52 -16.92
C CYS A 31 -9.77 -16.29 -16.30
N ALA A 32 -8.85 -15.57 -15.66
CA ALA A 32 -7.83 -16.17 -14.82
C ALA A 32 -8.49 -16.78 -13.57
N SER A 33 -7.88 -17.83 -13.02
CA SER A 33 -8.42 -18.48 -11.81
C SER A 33 -8.29 -17.58 -10.58
N CYS A 34 -7.19 -16.84 -10.47
CA CYS A 34 -6.90 -15.91 -9.38
C CYS A 34 -6.11 -14.71 -9.88
N ASP A 35 -6.24 -13.58 -9.19
CA ASP A 35 -5.44 -12.37 -9.40
C ASP A 35 -4.24 -12.30 -8.42
N PRO A 36 -3.24 -11.43 -8.67
CA PRO A 36 -2.10 -11.25 -7.77
C PRO A 36 -2.47 -10.71 -6.38
N CYS A 37 -3.71 -10.26 -6.19
CA CYS A 37 -4.24 -9.79 -4.93
C CYS A 37 -4.93 -10.88 -4.12
N GLY A 38 -4.95 -12.12 -4.62
CA GLY A 38 -5.53 -13.28 -3.95
C GLY A 38 -7.03 -13.44 -4.15
N TYR A 39 -7.67 -12.65 -5.01
CA TYR A 39 -9.07 -12.87 -5.37
C TYR A 39 -9.17 -13.94 -6.46
N CYS A 40 -10.02 -14.94 -6.23
CA CYS A 40 -10.24 -16.06 -7.14
C CYS A 40 -11.71 -16.20 -7.53
N LEU A 41 -11.96 -16.82 -8.69
CA LEU A 41 -13.31 -17.06 -9.21
C LEU A 41 -14.16 -17.87 -8.22
N GLY A 42 -15.32 -17.33 -7.82
CA GLY A 42 -16.22 -17.98 -6.85
C GLY A 42 -15.71 -18.00 -5.41
N GLY A 43 -14.57 -17.36 -5.14
CA GLY A 43 -14.00 -17.22 -3.79
C GLY A 43 -14.50 -15.97 -3.06
N GLU A 44 -14.29 -15.95 -1.75
CA GLU A 44 -14.51 -14.77 -0.94
C GLU A 44 -13.45 -13.70 -1.25
N VAL A 45 -13.86 -12.43 -1.22
CA VAL A 45 -12.96 -11.30 -1.50
C VAL A 45 -12.15 -11.01 -0.24
N PRO A 46 -10.81 -11.07 -0.28
CA PRO A 46 -10.01 -10.72 0.89
C PRO A 46 -10.17 -9.24 1.23
N GLU A 47 -10.13 -8.89 2.52
CA GLU A 47 -10.36 -7.51 3.00
C GLU A 47 -9.35 -6.51 2.41
N SER A 48 -8.09 -6.94 2.25
CA SER A 48 -7.00 -6.16 1.65
C SER A 48 -7.05 -6.06 0.12
N TRP A 49 -7.98 -6.78 -0.55
CA TRP A 49 -8.06 -6.80 -2.01
C TRP A 49 -8.28 -5.41 -2.60
N SER A 50 -9.14 -4.60 -1.98
CA SER A 50 -9.47 -3.26 -2.47
C SER A 50 -8.25 -2.34 -2.54
N ALA A 51 -7.39 -2.42 -1.51
CA ALA A 51 -6.13 -1.68 -1.41
C ALA A 51 -5.04 -2.27 -2.32
N CYS A 52 -4.99 -3.59 -2.46
CA CYS A 52 -4.09 -4.27 -3.38
C CYS A 52 -4.38 -3.90 -4.84
N ARG A 53 -5.64 -3.95 -5.24
CA ARG A 53 -6.08 -3.62 -6.59
C ARG A 53 -5.85 -2.16 -6.93
N SER A 54 -6.11 -1.23 -6.01
CA SER A 54 -5.85 0.20 -6.27
C SER A 54 -4.35 0.49 -6.49
N CYS A 55 -3.48 -0.30 -5.87
CA CYS A 55 -2.04 -0.25 -6.09
C CYS A 55 -1.62 -0.81 -7.46
N LEU A 56 -1.99 -2.07 -7.74
CA LEU A 56 -1.52 -2.83 -8.90
C LEU A 56 -2.29 -2.50 -10.19
N PHE A 57 -3.57 -2.15 -10.09
CA PHE A 57 -4.47 -1.94 -11.24
C PHE A 57 -5.19 -0.57 -11.16
N PRO A 58 -4.48 0.55 -11.35
CA PRO A 58 -5.08 1.88 -11.23
C PRO A 58 -6.24 2.12 -12.21
N GLY A 59 -6.20 1.51 -13.40
CA GLY A 59 -7.25 1.60 -14.43
C GLY A 59 -8.52 0.79 -14.12
N LEU A 60 -8.47 -0.08 -13.11
CA LEU A 60 -9.62 -0.91 -12.72
C LEU A 60 -10.29 -0.44 -11.42
N THR A 61 -9.86 0.71 -10.87
CA THR A 61 -10.30 1.25 -9.57
C THR A 61 -11.81 1.49 -9.45
N ALA A 62 -12.49 1.77 -10.56
CA ALA A 62 -13.94 2.01 -10.61
C ALA A 62 -14.81 0.75 -10.49
N PHE A 63 -14.23 -0.45 -10.62
CA PHE A 63 -14.98 -1.71 -10.66
C PHE A 63 -14.92 -2.48 -9.34
N SER A 64 -16.01 -3.15 -8.95
CA SER A 64 -16.05 -4.00 -7.75
C SER A 64 -15.47 -5.39 -8.02
N ALA A 65 -15.07 -6.12 -6.98
CA ALA A 65 -14.55 -7.50 -7.10
C ALA A 65 -15.50 -8.42 -7.87
N GLN A 66 -16.80 -8.28 -7.61
CA GLN A 66 -17.89 -9.06 -8.22
C GLN A 66 -17.99 -8.90 -9.75
N SER A 67 -17.36 -7.88 -10.33
CA SER A 67 -17.35 -7.67 -11.77
C SER A 67 -16.30 -8.52 -12.50
N ASN A 68 -15.44 -9.27 -11.78
CA ASN A 68 -14.37 -10.13 -12.30
C ASN A 68 -13.40 -9.44 -13.27
N LYS A 69 -13.36 -8.11 -13.27
CA LYS A 69 -12.54 -7.30 -14.19
C LYS A 69 -11.04 -7.50 -13.99
N THR A 70 -10.58 -7.82 -12.79
CA THR A 70 -9.16 -8.14 -12.51
C THR A 70 -8.75 -9.51 -13.05
N LEU A 71 -9.71 -10.37 -13.38
CA LEU A 71 -9.51 -11.73 -13.87
C LEU A 71 -9.73 -11.84 -15.39
N GLU A 72 -10.27 -10.81 -16.03
CA GLU A 72 -10.64 -10.82 -17.46
C GLU A 72 -9.40 -11.00 -18.37
N ILE A 73 -9.31 -12.12 -19.09
CA ILE A 73 -8.23 -12.37 -20.05
C ILE A 73 -8.58 -11.69 -21.37
N HIS A 74 -7.64 -10.92 -21.91
CA HIS A 74 -7.82 -10.30 -23.22
C HIS A 74 -7.93 -11.36 -24.33
N PRO A 75 -8.97 -11.33 -25.18
CA PRO A 75 -9.22 -12.40 -26.17
C PRO A 75 -8.16 -12.51 -27.27
N VAL A 76 -7.41 -11.43 -27.53
CA VAL A 76 -6.38 -11.38 -28.59
C VAL A 76 -4.98 -11.67 -28.04
N LEU A 77 -4.64 -11.09 -26.88
CA LEU A 77 -3.31 -11.24 -26.26
C LEU A 77 -3.21 -12.50 -25.39
N ASN A 78 -4.35 -13.12 -25.05
CA ASN A 78 -4.47 -14.27 -24.17
C ASN A 78 -3.73 -14.09 -22.82
N SER A 79 -3.62 -12.83 -22.37
CA SER A 79 -2.96 -12.44 -21.14
C SER A 79 -3.97 -11.85 -20.16
N PRO A 80 -3.84 -12.13 -18.85
CA PRO A 80 -4.61 -11.44 -17.83
C PRO A 80 -4.18 -9.95 -17.74
N PRO A 81 -4.94 -9.12 -17.01
CA PRO A 81 -4.56 -7.73 -16.77
C PRO A 81 -3.21 -7.72 -16.05
N THR A 82 -2.21 -7.08 -16.64
CA THR A 82 -0.87 -7.01 -16.05
C THR A 82 -0.81 -5.91 -14.99
N PRO A 83 -0.19 -6.16 -13.83
CA PRO A 83 -0.01 -5.13 -12.80
C PRO A 83 0.87 -3.99 -13.31
N TYR A 84 0.67 -2.79 -12.75
CA TYR A 84 1.46 -1.62 -13.10
C TYR A 84 2.94 -1.86 -12.76
N PRO A 85 3.86 -1.70 -13.73
CA PRO A 85 5.26 -2.01 -13.52
C PRO A 85 5.87 -1.16 -12.41
N GLY A 86 6.65 -1.80 -11.55
CA GLY A 86 7.28 -1.14 -10.42
C GLY A 86 6.34 -0.78 -9.28
N ARG A 87 5.19 -1.46 -9.16
CA ARG A 87 4.35 -1.42 -7.96
C ARG A 87 4.18 -2.81 -7.39
N MET A 88 4.30 -2.92 -6.08
CA MET A 88 4.13 -4.16 -5.32
C MET A 88 3.26 -3.86 -4.11
N TYR A 89 2.24 -4.69 -3.87
CA TYR A 89 1.44 -4.58 -2.66
C TYR A 89 2.00 -5.53 -1.60
N THR A 90 2.29 -5.00 -0.42
CA THR A 90 2.88 -5.74 0.70
C THR A 90 2.13 -5.43 1.99
N MET A 91 2.49 -6.08 3.10
CA MET A 91 1.87 -5.86 4.41
C MET A 91 1.99 -4.41 4.91
N ILE A 92 2.96 -3.63 4.41
CA ILE A 92 3.14 -2.20 4.74
C ILE A 92 2.35 -1.28 3.79
N GLY A 93 1.61 -1.83 2.84
CA GLY A 93 0.84 -1.11 1.82
C GLY A 93 1.46 -1.16 0.42
N CYS A 94 1.08 -0.20 -0.41
CA CYS A 94 1.53 -0.10 -1.80
C CYS A 94 2.95 0.50 -1.87
N VAL A 95 3.91 -0.25 -2.39
CA VAL A 95 5.29 0.19 -2.58
C VAL A 95 5.56 0.36 -4.07
N SER A 96 5.97 1.55 -4.48
CA SER A 96 6.42 1.80 -5.85
C SER A 96 7.94 1.62 -5.96
N THR A 97 8.37 0.44 -6.39
CA THR A 97 9.76 0.17 -6.79
C THR A 97 9.91 0.42 -8.29
N ASN A 98 10.21 1.66 -8.71
CA ASN A 98 10.59 1.93 -10.10
C ASN A 98 11.95 1.26 -10.41
N PHE A 99 11.94 -0.06 -10.62
CA PHE A 99 13.12 -0.87 -10.94
C PHE A 99 13.62 -0.63 -12.37
N SER A 100 12.81 0.04 -13.20
CA SER A 100 13.17 0.52 -14.54
C SER A 100 14.22 1.65 -14.54
N SER A 101 14.67 2.11 -13.36
CA SER A 101 15.72 3.12 -13.20
C SER A 101 17.12 2.51 -12.97
N LEU A 102 17.31 1.21 -13.23
CA LEU A 102 18.61 0.55 -13.11
C LEU A 102 19.54 0.76 -14.32
N GLU A 103 19.05 1.31 -15.43
CA GLU A 103 19.89 1.69 -16.59
C GLU A 103 20.24 3.19 -16.65
N GLY A 104 19.79 4.00 -15.69
CA GLY A 104 20.11 5.43 -15.67
C GLY A 104 19.89 6.08 -14.31
N GLY A 105 20.95 6.17 -13.49
CA GLY A 105 20.99 7.10 -12.35
C GLY A 105 20.14 6.79 -11.11
N GLY A 106 19.61 5.57 -10.95
CA GLY A 106 18.67 5.17 -9.88
C GLY A 106 19.23 4.99 -8.45
N ALA A 107 20.46 5.42 -8.16
CA ALA A 107 21.04 5.28 -6.82
C ALA A 107 20.34 6.13 -5.75
N THR A 108 19.67 7.22 -6.14
CA THR A 108 19.11 8.20 -5.19
C THR A 108 17.87 7.71 -4.45
N SER A 109 17.03 6.84 -5.03
CA SER A 109 15.80 6.41 -4.35
C SER A 109 16.03 5.26 -3.36
N PHE A 110 16.86 4.28 -3.71
CA PHE A 110 17.22 3.20 -2.79
C PHE A 110 18.10 3.71 -1.64
N THR A 111 19.06 4.59 -1.95
CA THR A 111 19.89 5.23 -0.91
C THR A 111 19.03 6.06 0.03
N LYS A 112 18.02 6.80 -0.46
CA LYS A 112 17.10 7.55 0.42
C LYS A 112 16.26 6.64 1.33
N THR A 113 15.78 5.50 0.83
CA THR A 113 15.00 4.55 1.65
C THR A 113 15.85 3.89 2.72
N ILE A 114 17.06 3.42 2.39
CA ILE A 114 18.00 2.85 3.37
C ILE A 114 18.49 3.90 4.36
N LEU A 115 18.80 5.11 3.89
CA LEU A 115 19.27 6.20 4.73
C LEU A 115 18.19 6.63 5.74
N ASN A 116 16.92 6.72 5.31
CA ASN A 116 15.81 6.99 6.22
C ASN A 116 15.58 5.87 7.23
N LEU A 117 15.76 4.59 6.84
CA LEU A 117 15.65 3.46 7.76
C LEU A 117 16.77 3.48 8.81
N VAL A 118 18.01 3.76 8.41
CA VAL A 118 19.16 3.87 9.33
C VAL A 118 19.00 5.05 10.28
N PHE A 119 18.60 6.23 9.79
CA PHE A 119 18.38 7.38 10.66
C PHE A 119 17.19 7.21 11.61
N SER A 120 16.11 6.54 11.16
CA SER A 120 14.96 6.25 12.02
C SER A 120 15.32 5.29 13.15
N THR A 121 16.07 4.22 12.85
CA THR A 121 16.50 3.24 13.85
C THR A 121 17.55 3.81 14.81
N ALA A 122 18.57 4.50 14.29
CA ALA A 122 19.58 5.17 15.11
C ALA A 122 18.96 6.25 16.03
N GLY A 123 18.04 7.06 15.51
CA GLY A 123 17.31 8.05 16.31
C GLY A 123 16.45 7.42 17.41
N GLY A 124 15.77 6.30 17.12
CA GLY A 124 14.99 5.56 18.10
C GLY A 124 15.85 4.99 19.24
N ILE A 125 17.00 4.39 18.90
CA ILE A 125 17.94 3.85 19.90
C ILE A 125 18.53 4.99 20.75
N ALA A 126 18.97 6.08 20.13
CA ALA A 126 19.50 7.24 20.85
C ALA A 126 18.47 7.85 21.81
N PHE A 127 17.21 7.93 21.40
CA PHE A 127 16.11 8.42 22.24
C PHE A 127 15.88 7.53 23.48
N LEU A 128 15.95 6.21 23.34
CA LEU A 128 15.83 5.28 24.47
C LEU A 128 16.97 5.45 25.48
N TYR A 129 18.21 5.60 25.02
CA TYR A 129 19.35 5.87 25.90
C TYR A 129 19.23 7.20 26.63
N LEU A 130 18.67 8.24 25.99
CA LEU A 130 18.43 9.54 26.62
C LEU A 130 17.43 9.42 27.77
N ILE A 131 16.31 8.72 27.54
CA ILE A 131 15.30 8.48 28.58
C ILE A 131 15.91 7.69 29.75
N TYR A 132 16.66 6.62 29.44
CA TYR A 132 17.29 5.78 30.47
C TYR A 132 18.30 6.55 31.32
N GLY A 133 19.17 7.34 30.67
CA GLY A 133 20.15 8.17 31.38
C GLY A 133 19.50 9.26 32.23
N SER A 134 18.45 9.89 31.72
CA SER A 134 17.67 10.91 32.47
C SER A 134 17.00 10.30 33.70
N PHE A 135 16.41 9.12 33.55
CA PHE A 135 15.78 8.40 34.66
C PHE A 135 16.80 8.01 35.74
N LEU A 136 17.98 7.53 35.34
CA LEU A 136 19.04 7.16 36.28
C LEU A 136 19.57 8.36 37.08
N ILE A 137 19.67 9.53 36.46
CA ILE A 137 20.07 10.77 37.15
C ILE A 137 18.97 11.20 38.13
N LEU A 138 17.71 11.24 37.70
CA LEU A 138 16.58 11.67 38.53
C LEU A 138 16.37 10.74 39.75
N THR A 139 16.60 9.44 39.59
CA THR A 139 16.42 8.44 40.66
C THR A 139 17.64 8.26 41.56
N SER A 140 18.75 8.97 41.30
CA SER A 140 20.01 8.80 42.03
C SER A 140 20.01 9.31 43.48
N GLN A 141 18.92 9.95 43.95
CA GLN A 141 18.72 10.39 45.35
C GLN A 141 19.98 11.02 45.98
N SER A 142 20.71 11.86 45.22
CA SER A 142 21.93 12.54 45.65
C SER A 142 23.12 11.66 46.09
N ASN A 143 23.11 10.36 45.79
CA ASN A 143 24.26 9.50 46.06
C ASN A 143 25.35 9.75 44.99
N PRO A 144 26.52 10.31 45.37
CA PRO A 144 27.56 10.72 44.42
C PRO A 144 28.11 9.56 43.59
N GLU A 145 28.07 8.33 44.11
CA GLU A 145 28.62 7.14 43.46
C GLU A 145 27.74 6.67 42.28
N LYS A 146 26.42 6.88 42.35
CA LYS A 146 25.48 6.61 41.24
C LYS A 146 25.49 7.73 40.20
N LEU A 147 25.78 8.95 40.61
CA LEU A 147 25.88 10.14 39.78
C LEU A 147 27.12 10.08 38.86
N ASP A 148 28.25 9.66 39.41
CA ASP A 148 29.49 9.47 38.63
C ASP A 148 29.39 8.25 37.69
N ARG A 149 28.71 7.18 38.13
CA ARG A 149 28.40 6.04 37.26
C ARG A 149 27.51 6.44 36.09
N GLY A 150 26.49 7.27 36.31
CA GLY A 150 25.62 7.79 35.26
C GLY A 150 26.36 8.67 34.23
N LYS A 151 27.29 9.52 34.69
CA LYS A 151 28.12 10.37 33.80
C LYS A 151 29.06 9.57 32.89
N ARG A 152 29.57 8.42 33.34
CA ARG A 152 30.44 7.55 32.52
C ARG A 152 29.76 7.05 31.25
N TRP A 153 28.49 6.66 31.34
CA TRP A 153 27.74 6.19 30.16
C TRP A 153 27.63 7.25 29.06
N PHE A 154 27.53 8.54 29.43
CA PHE A 154 27.47 9.63 28.45
C PHE A 154 28.82 9.99 27.82
N THR A 155 29.92 9.86 28.58
CA THR A 155 31.27 10.24 28.11
C THR A 155 31.91 9.16 27.24
N GLU A 156 31.64 7.89 27.54
CA GLU A 156 32.16 6.75 26.75
C GLU A 156 31.46 6.66 25.37
N GLN A 157 30.20 7.10 25.27
CA GLN A 157 29.44 7.16 24.02
C GLN A 157 29.89 8.30 23.08
N LEU A 158 30.71 9.25 23.53
CA LEU A 158 31.14 10.43 22.76
C LEU A 158 32.45 10.22 21.97
N LEU A 159 33.03 9.01 22.03
CA LEU A 159 34.25 8.62 21.30
C LEU A 159 34.00 7.67 20.12
N VAL A 160 32.76 7.63 19.62
CA VAL A 160 32.40 6.97 18.34
C VAL A 160 31.97 8.03 17.33
#